data_AF-A0A4Y8DB85-F1
#
_entry.id   AF-A0A4Y8DB85-F1
#
_cell.length_a   1.000
_cell.length_b   1.000
_cell.length_c   1.000
_cell.angle_alpha   90.00
_cell.angle_beta   90.00
_cell.angle_gamma   90.00
#
_symmetry.space_group_name_H-M   'P 1'
#
loop_
_entity.id
_entity.type
_entity.pdbx_description
1 polymer ?
#
loop_
_entity_poly.entity_id
_entity_poly.type
_entity_poly.pdbx_seq_one_letter_code
_entity_poly.pdbx_strand_id
1 'polypeptide(L)'
;MKLSQPLSILALFLAMTVAGAVPQDKACTQCLTEGTFCSGFAGPVGTCCDGLVCENAPGVADNAHCIRKKKCLANGATCVSIAGPQGTCCSGKCTFVAADYSVCK
;
A
#
# COMPACT_ATOMS: atom_id res chain seq x y z
N MET A 1 2.64 59.51 44.52
CA MET A 1 2.55 58.77 43.24
C MET A 1 3.71 57.79 43.14
N LYS A 2 3.45 56.48 43.27
CA LYS A 2 4.14 55.48 42.43
C LYS A 2 3.41 54.15 42.53
N LEU A 3 2.97 53.72 41.35
CA LEU A 3 2.00 52.71 41.06
C LEU A 3 2.63 51.32 41.25
N SER A 4 1.88 50.47 41.91
CA SER A 4 1.95 49.00 41.92
C SER A 4 2.20 48.38 40.55
N GLN A 5 3.13 47.44 40.44
CA GLN A 5 3.11 46.37 39.43
C GLN A 5 3.79 45.11 39.96
N PRO A 6 3.03 44.05 40.34
CA PRO A 6 3.56 42.71 40.42
C PRO A 6 3.22 41.90 39.15
N LEU A 7 4.19 41.10 38.73
CA LEU A 7 4.09 39.81 38.05
C LEU A 7 2.91 39.56 37.10
N SER A 8 3.22 39.57 35.81
CA SER A 8 2.35 39.08 34.73
C SER A 8 3.24 38.94 33.48
N ILE A 9 3.32 37.86 32.72
CA ILE A 9 2.56 36.61 32.65
C ILE A 9 3.53 35.57 32.06
N LEU A 10 3.70 34.45 32.75
CA LEU A 10 4.36 33.26 32.21
C LEU A 10 3.44 32.72 31.11
N ALA A 11 3.70 33.05 29.86
CA ALA A 11 2.95 32.53 28.72
C ALA A 11 3.29 31.05 28.53
N LEU A 12 2.56 30.18 29.24
CA LEU A 12 2.54 28.74 28.98
C LEU A 12 1.95 28.54 27.58
N PHE A 13 2.81 28.27 26.60
CA PHE A 13 2.41 27.65 25.35
C PHE A 13 1.97 26.21 25.67
N LEU A 14 0.66 26.02 25.89
CA LEU A 14 0.05 24.71 25.72
C LEU A 14 0.18 24.35 24.24
N ALA A 15 1.22 23.61 23.90
CA ALA A 15 1.25 22.83 22.67
C ALA A 15 0.12 21.80 22.80
N MET A 16 -1.06 22.14 22.28
CA MET A 16 -2.09 21.18 21.98
C MET A 16 -1.47 20.17 21.02
N THR A 17 -1.05 19.02 21.55
CA THR A 17 -0.89 17.82 20.76
C THR A 17 -2.29 17.49 20.27
N VAL A 18 -2.62 17.97 19.08
CA VAL A 18 -3.71 17.39 18.32
C VAL A 18 -3.22 16.00 17.94
N ALA A 19 -3.40 15.04 18.84
CA ALA A 19 -3.58 13.66 18.44
C ALA A 19 -4.80 13.73 17.53
N GLY A 20 -4.54 13.87 16.23
CA GLY A 20 -5.56 13.77 15.21
C GLY A 20 -6.11 12.36 15.32
N ALA A 21 -7.14 12.20 16.15
CA ALA A 21 -8.07 11.11 16.02
C ALA A 21 -8.62 11.27 14.62
N VAL A 22 -8.07 10.48 13.69
CA VAL A 22 -8.58 10.35 12.34
C VAL A 22 -10.07 10.05 12.53
N PRO A 23 -10.98 10.93 12.10
CA PRO A 23 -12.39 10.68 12.28
C PRO A 23 -12.68 9.36 11.55
N GLN A 24 -13.01 8.31 12.32
CA GLN A 24 -13.68 7.13 11.80
C GLN A 24 -15.14 7.51 11.53
N ASP A 25 -15.34 8.52 10.69
CA ASP A 25 -16.66 8.90 10.21
C ASP A 25 -17.06 7.85 9.17
N LYS A 26 -17.95 6.97 9.62
CA LYS A 26 -18.95 6.25 8.85
C LYS A 26 -18.69 6.21 7.33
N ALA A 27 -18.17 5.08 6.88
CA ALA A 27 -18.50 4.51 5.58
C ALA A 27 -18.62 5.52 4.43
N CYS A 28 -17.53 6.21 4.10
CA CYS A 28 -17.26 6.40 2.69
C CYS A 28 -17.03 4.99 2.13
N THR A 29 -18.08 4.33 1.66
CA THR A 29 -18.05 3.07 0.87
C THR A 29 -17.40 3.32 -0.50
N GLN A 30 -16.32 4.09 -0.51
CA GLN A 30 -15.47 4.30 -1.65
C GLN A 30 -14.29 3.35 -1.46
N CYS A 31 -14.19 2.39 -2.37
CA CYS A 31 -13.13 1.42 -2.33
C CYS A 31 -11.75 2.10 -2.46
N LEU A 32 -10.71 1.46 -1.90
CA LEU A 32 -9.36 2.01 -1.92
C LEU A 32 -8.76 1.87 -3.33
N THR A 33 -8.25 2.98 -3.87
CA THR A 33 -7.62 3.05 -5.19
C THR A 33 -6.23 2.40 -5.20
N GLU A 34 -5.66 2.19 -6.39
CA GLU A 34 -4.32 1.63 -6.54
C GLU A 34 -3.26 2.50 -5.84
N GLY A 35 -2.32 1.85 -5.16
CA GLY A 35 -1.26 2.46 -4.34
C GLY A 35 -1.69 2.87 -2.93
N THR A 36 -2.99 2.87 -2.61
CA THR A 36 -3.47 3.26 -1.28
C THR A 36 -3.19 2.18 -0.24
N PHE A 37 -2.77 2.59 0.96
CA PHE A 37 -2.57 1.70 2.10
C PHE A 37 -3.89 1.02 2.50
N CYS A 38 -3.87 -0.31 2.64
CA CYS A 38 -5.07 -1.10 2.87
C CYS A 38 -4.99 -1.98 4.12
N SER A 39 -3.79 -2.37 4.57
CA SER A 39 -3.60 -3.13 5.80
C SER A 39 -2.18 -2.99 6.32
N GLY A 40 -2.02 -3.07 7.64
CA GLY A 40 -0.70 -3.19 8.27
C GLY A 40 -0.80 -3.92 9.61
N PHE A 41 0.17 -3.66 10.50
CA PHE A 41 0.24 -4.29 11.82
C PHE A 41 -1.05 -4.09 12.65
N ALA A 42 -1.68 -2.91 12.53
CA ALA A 42 -2.92 -2.58 13.23
C ALA A 42 -4.18 -3.23 12.61
N GLY A 43 -4.04 -4.02 11.55
CA GLY A 43 -5.13 -4.66 10.82
C GLY A 43 -5.55 -3.91 9.55
N PRO A 44 -6.67 -4.33 8.92
CA PRO A 44 -7.17 -3.76 7.68
C PRO A 44 -7.82 -2.39 7.90
N VAL A 45 -7.58 -1.47 6.97
CA VAL A 45 -8.12 -0.10 7.00
C VAL A 45 -9.33 0.06 6.08
N GLY A 46 -9.43 -0.78 5.05
CA GLY A 46 -10.51 -0.75 4.08
C GLY A 46 -10.36 -1.84 3.02
N THR A 47 -11.26 -1.85 2.05
CA THR A 47 -11.27 -2.81 0.94
C THR A 47 -10.84 -2.14 -0.35
N CYS A 48 -9.93 -2.76 -1.10
CA CYS A 48 -9.51 -2.28 -2.41
C CYS A 48 -10.63 -2.35 -3.45
N CYS A 49 -10.58 -1.47 -4.44
CA CYS A 49 -11.51 -1.51 -5.57
C CYS A 49 -11.38 -2.81 -6.38
N ASP A 50 -12.42 -3.13 -7.15
CA ASP A 50 -12.42 -4.30 -8.04
C ASP A 50 -11.18 -4.36 -8.94
N GLY A 51 -10.56 -5.53 -9.02
CA GLY A 51 -9.32 -5.76 -9.77
C GLY A 51 -8.03 -5.41 -9.03
N LEU A 52 -8.13 -4.92 -7.79
CA LEU A 52 -7.00 -4.68 -6.90
C LEU A 52 -6.97 -5.72 -5.78
N VAL A 53 -5.78 -5.99 -5.26
CA VAL A 53 -5.55 -6.86 -4.10
C VAL A 53 -4.72 -6.10 -3.07
N CYS A 54 -5.01 -6.34 -1.80
CA CYS A 54 -4.25 -5.76 -0.70
C CYS A 54 -3.04 -6.66 -0.41
N GLU A 55 -1.85 -6.26 -0.88
CA GLU A 55 -0.62 -7.03 -0.71
C GLU A 55 0.54 -6.15 -0.24
N ASN A 56 1.47 -6.75 0.48
CA ASN A 56 2.71 -6.11 0.88
C ASN A 56 3.67 -6.00 -0.30
N ALA A 57 4.47 -4.93 -0.32
CA ALA A 57 5.62 -4.87 -1.21
C ALA A 57 6.61 -6.01 -0.89
N PRO A 58 7.28 -6.60 -1.90
CA PRO A 58 8.27 -7.64 -1.66
C PRO A 58 9.34 -7.18 -0.67
N GLY A 59 9.55 -7.94 0.41
CA GLY A 59 10.52 -7.63 1.45
C GLY A 59 10.08 -6.61 2.50
N VAL A 60 8.82 -6.14 2.46
CA VAL A 60 8.26 -5.24 3.47
C VAL A 60 7.14 -5.98 4.21
N ALA A 61 7.21 -6.03 5.53
CA ALA A 61 6.12 -6.55 6.37
C ALA A 61 5.20 -5.40 6.79
N ASP A 62 3.93 -5.72 7.07
CA ASP A 62 2.97 -4.82 7.72
C ASP A 62 2.72 -3.48 7.01
N ASN A 63 2.93 -3.42 5.69
CA ASN A 63 2.72 -2.24 4.87
C ASN A 63 2.05 -2.61 3.53
N ALA A 64 0.81 -3.09 3.60
CA ALA A 64 0.07 -3.56 2.44
C ALA A 64 -0.63 -2.40 1.73
N HIS A 65 -0.56 -2.41 0.41
CA HIS A 65 -1.20 -1.44 -0.46
C HIS A 65 -2.10 -2.15 -1.46
N CYS A 66 -3.13 -1.44 -1.94
CA CYS A 66 -3.94 -1.90 -3.04
C CYS A 66 -3.12 -1.88 -4.32
N ILE A 67 -2.75 -3.04 -4.82
CA ILE A 67 -2.01 -3.18 -6.07
C ILE A 67 -2.91 -3.82 -7.12
N ARG A 68 -2.73 -3.46 -8.39
CA ARG A 68 -3.29 -4.25 -9.49
C ARG A 68 -2.89 -5.70 -9.29
N LYS A 69 -3.88 -6.59 -9.20
CA LYS A 69 -3.61 -8.02 -9.22
C LYS A 69 -2.84 -8.28 -10.50
N LYS A 70 -1.55 -8.61 -10.39
CA LYS A 70 -0.74 -8.94 -11.57
C LYS A 70 -1.47 -10.10 -12.24
N LYS A 71 -2.02 -9.85 -13.43
CA LYS A 71 -2.52 -10.94 -14.25
C LYS A 71 -1.32 -11.85 -14.48
N CYS A 72 -1.42 -13.05 -13.95
CA CYS A 72 -0.48 -14.08 -14.27
C CYS A 72 -0.48 -14.28 -15.80
N LEU A 73 0.66 -14.70 -16.32
CA LEU A 73 0.83 -14.92 -17.74
C LEU A 73 -0.02 -16.13 -18.15
N ALA A 74 -0.88 -15.94 -19.17
CA ALA A 74 -1.73 -16.98 -19.70
C ALA A 74 -0.89 -18.11 -20.33
N ASN A 75 -1.45 -19.31 -20.45
CA ASN A 75 -0.78 -20.40 -21.14
C ASN A 75 -0.41 -19.99 -22.58
N GLY A 76 0.83 -20.30 -22.96
CA GLY A 76 1.46 -19.88 -24.21
C GLY A 76 2.17 -18.52 -24.16
N ALA A 77 1.95 -17.68 -23.15
CA ALA A 77 2.66 -16.40 -23.03
C ALA A 77 4.12 -16.60 -22.60
N THR A 78 5.01 -15.72 -23.07
CA THR A 78 6.44 -15.74 -22.72
C THR A 78 6.64 -15.34 -21.26
N CYS A 79 7.23 -16.24 -20.46
CA CYS A 79 7.57 -16.00 -19.05
C CYS A 79 9.02 -15.61 -18.83
N VAL A 80 9.92 -16.05 -19.70
CA VAL A 80 11.33 -15.62 -19.74
C VAL A 80 11.71 -15.41 -21.19
N SER A 81 12.42 -14.32 -21.48
CA SER A 81 13.00 -14.02 -22.78
C SER A 81 14.48 -13.65 -22.64
N ILE A 82 15.16 -13.37 -23.75
CA ILE A 82 16.52 -12.80 -23.74
C ILE A 82 16.60 -11.46 -22.97
N ALA A 83 15.49 -10.72 -22.86
CA ALA A 83 15.41 -9.50 -22.06
C ALA A 83 15.27 -9.77 -20.54
N GLY A 84 15.08 -11.03 -20.14
CA GLY A 84 14.90 -11.44 -18.75
C GLY A 84 13.49 -11.98 -18.43
N PRO A 85 13.11 -12.01 -17.14
CA PRO A 85 11.81 -12.51 -16.70
C PRO A 85 10.68 -11.53 -17.03
N GLN A 86 9.62 -12.03 -17.66
CA GLN A 86 8.45 -11.25 -18.07
C GLN A 86 7.32 -11.29 -17.04
N GLY A 87 7.32 -12.28 -16.16
CA GLY A 87 6.29 -12.46 -15.15
C GLY A 87 6.09 -13.93 -14.75
N THR A 88 5.06 -14.18 -13.96
CA THR A 88 4.75 -15.52 -13.43
C THR A 88 3.57 -16.13 -14.19
N CYS A 89 3.71 -17.38 -14.62
CA CYS A 89 2.64 -18.15 -15.27
C CYS A 89 1.48 -18.44 -14.33
N CYS A 90 0.24 -18.39 -14.85
CA CYS A 90 -0.94 -18.76 -14.05
C CYS A 90 -0.90 -20.21 -13.57
N SER A 91 -0.27 -21.09 -14.35
CA SER A 91 -0.04 -22.50 -14.00
C SER A 91 1.13 -22.70 -13.02
N GLY A 92 1.91 -21.66 -12.73
CA GLY A 92 3.18 -21.75 -12.01
C GLY A 92 4.31 -22.39 -12.82
N LYS A 93 4.08 -22.83 -14.07
CA LYS A 93 5.07 -23.54 -14.88
C LYS A 93 5.52 -22.73 -16.09
N CYS A 94 6.79 -22.32 -16.06
CA CYS A 94 7.49 -21.72 -17.18
C CYS A 94 8.37 -22.78 -17.85
N THR A 95 8.06 -23.16 -19.10
CA THR A 95 8.73 -24.24 -19.82
C THR A 95 9.62 -23.68 -20.91
N PHE A 96 10.88 -24.11 -20.95
CA PHE A 96 11.82 -23.79 -22.01
C PHE A 96 11.31 -24.26 -23.37
N VAL A 97 11.34 -23.37 -24.36
CA VAL A 97 10.94 -23.68 -25.75
C VAL A 97 12.13 -23.58 -26.68
N ALA A 98 12.89 -22.49 -26.58
CA ALA A 98 14.09 -22.23 -27.38
C ALA A 98 15.11 -21.44 -26.56
N ALA A 99 16.33 -21.32 -27.09
CA ALA A 99 17.44 -20.66 -26.40
C ALA A 99 17.13 -19.20 -25.98
N ASP A 100 16.20 -18.56 -26.66
CA ASP A 100 15.83 -17.15 -26.52
C ASP A 100 14.52 -16.92 -25.73
N TYR A 101 13.71 -17.97 -25.48
CA TYR A 101 12.48 -17.81 -24.69
C TYR A 101 11.90 -19.10 -24.08
N SER A 102 11.13 -18.90 -23.00
CA SER A 102 10.30 -19.89 -22.31
C SER A 102 8.85 -19.41 -22.23
N VAL A 103 7.90 -20.35 -22.26
CA VAL A 103 6.46 -20.03 -22.24
C VAL A 103 5.71 -20.71 -21.10
N CYS A 104 4.58 -20.14 -20.73
CA CYS A 104 3.67 -20.72 -19.74
C CYS A 104 2.94 -21.95 -20.26
N LYS A 105 2.86 -23.00 -19.43
CA LYS A 105 2.22 -24.28 -19.74
C LYS A 105 1.25 -24.69 -18.65
#